data_AF-A0A818DGW4-F1
#
_entry.id   AF-A0A818DGW4-F1
#
_cell.length_a   1.000
_cell.length_b   1.000
_cell.length_c   1.000
_cell.angle_alpha   90.00
_cell.angle_beta   90.00
_cell.angle_gamma   90.00
#
_symmetry.space_group_name_H-M   'P 1'
#
loop_
_entity.id
_entity.type
_entity.pdbx_description
1 polymer ?
#
loop_
_entity_poly.entity_id
_entity_poly.type
_entity_poly.pdbx_seq_one_letter_code
_entity_poly.pdbx_strand_id
1 'polypeptide(L)'
;MDLPVASKDLFGGEYGWVSPFVIEVRRDLGLKPDELPSKKPDMIPKLVEKAARGIIEEGKHTGKYCEAEELANTLREQKNKGADERKI
;
A
#
# COMPACT_ATOMS: atom_id res chain seq x y z
N MET A 1 32.90 17.23 16.98
CA MET A 1 32.72 16.93 15.53
C MET A 1 32.15 15.54 15.48
N ASP A 2 30.83 15.43 15.67
CA ASP A 2 30.15 14.14 15.80
C ASP A 2 29.85 13.60 14.40
N LEU A 3 30.41 12.43 14.10
CA LEU A 3 30.16 11.68 12.86
C LEU A 3 28.69 11.24 12.85
N PRO A 4 27.96 11.42 11.73
CA PRO A 4 26.56 11.03 11.68
C PRO A 4 26.45 9.51 11.72
N VAL A 5 25.45 9.08 12.48
CA VAL A 5 25.13 7.72 12.89
C VAL A 5 25.15 6.73 11.72
N ALA A 6 25.72 5.56 12.00
CA ALA A 6 25.93 4.44 11.09
C ALA A 6 24.68 4.06 10.28
N SER A 7 24.89 3.92 8.98
CA SER A 7 23.98 3.49 7.92
C SER A 7 23.49 2.03 8.07
N LYS A 8 22.61 1.76 9.04
CA LYS A 8 21.92 0.45 9.16
C LYS A 8 20.39 0.47 9.10
N ASP A 9 19.77 1.62 8.86
CA ASP A 9 18.30 1.72 8.70
C ASP A 9 17.90 2.07 7.26
N LEU A 10 18.02 1.08 6.38
CA LEU A 10 17.76 1.19 4.93
C LEU A 10 16.30 1.41 4.51
N PHE A 11 15.42 1.84 5.42
CA PHE A 11 14.04 2.23 5.10
C PHE A 11 13.50 3.46 5.86
N GLY A 12 14.30 4.12 6.69
CA GLY A 12 13.89 5.34 7.43
C GLY A 12 14.60 6.62 6.98
N GLY A 13 15.24 6.61 5.80
CA GLY A 13 16.46 7.40 5.59
C GLY A 13 16.37 8.82 5.03
N GLU A 14 15.29 9.25 4.36
CA GLU A 14 15.36 10.60 3.74
C GLU A 14 14.17 11.54 4.00
N TYR A 15 12.95 11.04 4.28
CA TYR A 15 11.83 11.91 4.67
C TYR A 15 10.94 11.19 5.70
N GLY A 16 11.29 11.39 6.98
CA GLY A 16 10.75 10.66 8.13
C GLY A 16 9.33 11.08 8.54
N TRP A 17 8.35 10.26 8.17
CA TRP A 17 7.21 9.86 9.00
C TRP A 17 6.46 8.75 8.26
N VAL A 18 6.44 7.54 8.82
CA VAL A 18 5.55 6.48 8.33
C VAL A 18 4.33 6.49 9.22
N SER A 19 3.16 6.72 8.62
CA SER A 19 1.90 6.73 9.36
C SER A 19 1.77 5.47 10.22
N PRO A 20 1.40 5.59 11.52
CA PRO A 20 1.15 4.44 12.40
C PRO A 20 0.20 3.42 11.76
N PHE A 21 -0.77 3.89 10.98
CA PHE A 21 -1.69 3.04 10.21
C PHE A 21 -0.95 2.13 9.23
N VAL A 22 0.07 2.62 8.51
CA VAL A 22 0.86 1.81 7.57
C VAL A 22 1.69 0.76 8.32
N ILE A 23 2.17 1.10 9.52
CA ILE A 23 2.91 0.15 10.38
C ILE A 23 1.98 -0.97 10.87
N GLU A 24 0.77 -0.62 11.30
CA GLU A 24 -0.25 -1.55 11.79
C GLU A 24 -0.73 -2.47 10.68
N VAL A 25 -1.10 -1.92 9.53
CA VAL A 25 -1.50 -2.69 8.34
C VAL A 25 -0.38 -3.64 7.89
N ARG A 26 0.88 -3.20 7.91
CA ARG A 26 2.02 -4.09 7.59
C ARG A 26 2.09 -5.28 8.56
N ARG A 27 1.86 -5.04 9.85
CA ARG A 27 1.86 -6.10 10.89
C ARG A 27 0.70 -7.06 10.70
N ASP A 28 -0.50 -6.54 10.47
CA ASP A 28 -1.71 -7.35 10.27
C ASP A 28 -1.62 -8.21 9.01
N LEU A 29 -1.00 -7.69 7.96
CA LEU A 29 -0.73 -8.43 6.73
C LEU A 29 0.44 -9.42 6.86
N GLY A 30 1.14 -9.44 8.00
CA GLY A 30 2.28 -10.32 8.26
C GLY A 30 3.49 -10.05 7.37
N LEU A 31 3.62 -8.83 6.81
CA LEU A 31 4.64 -8.49 5.83
C LEU A 31 5.96 -8.08 6.50
N LYS A 32 7.06 -8.72 6.09
CA LYS A 32 8.41 -8.24 6.42
C LYS A 32 8.74 -6.95 5.65
N PRO A 33 9.73 -6.15 6.08
CA PRO A 33 10.03 -4.87 5.41
C PRO A 33 10.43 -5.03 3.94
N ASP A 34 11.10 -6.14 3.61
CA ASP A 34 11.49 -6.56 2.27
C ASP A 34 10.34 -7.14 1.45
N GLU A 35 9.21 -7.41 2.09
CA GLU A 35 7.96 -7.88 1.46
C GLU A 35 6.98 -6.74 1.25
N LEU A 36 7.41 -5.50 1.47
CA LEU A 36 6.59 -4.34 1.17
C LEU A 36 6.40 -4.19 -0.35
N PRO A 37 5.27 -3.62 -0.79
CA PRO A 37 5.01 -3.37 -2.21
C PRO A 37 6.07 -2.46 -2.88
N SER A 38 6.78 -1.65 -2.09
CA SER A 38 7.90 -0.83 -2.57
C SER A 38 9.15 -1.65 -2.96
N LYS A 39 9.25 -2.89 -2.48
CA LYS A 39 10.35 -3.83 -2.74
C LYS A 39 9.93 -5.01 -3.63
N LYS A 40 8.65 -5.36 -3.62
CA LYS A 40 8.05 -6.43 -4.43
C LYS A 40 6.88 -5.89 -5.27
N PRO A 41 7.16 -5.17 -6.36
CA PRO A 41 6.11 -4.51 -7.15
C PRO A 41 5.16 -5.50 -7.84
N ASP A 42 5.60 -6.74 -8.06
CA ASP A 42 4.84 -7.86 -8.58
C ASP A 42 3.64 -8.24 -7.69
N MET A 43 3.68 -7.91 -6.40
CA MET A 43 2.58 -8.19 -5.48
C MET A 43 1.49 -7.10 -5.49
N ILE A 44 1.78 -5.92 -6.05
CA ILE A 44 0.87 -4.76 -6.06
C ILE A 44 -0.49 -5.12 -6.68
N PRO A 45 -0.57 -5.79 -7.86
CA PRO A 45 -1.87 -6.14 -8.45
C PRO A 45 -2.72 -7.02 -7.53
N LYS A 46 -2.10 -7.97 -6.83
CA LYS A 46 -2.80 -8.88 -5.92
C LYS A 46 -3.33 -8.16 -4.68
N LEU A 47 -2.57 -7.18 -4.17
CA LEU A 47 -2.99 -6.33 -3.05
C LEU A 47 -4.14 -5.42 -3.43
N VAL A 48 -4.07 -4.78 -4.60
CA VAL A 48 -5.14 -3.91 -5.10
C VAL A 48 -6.45 -4.70 -5.25
N GLU A 49 -6.41 -5.91 -5.81
CA GLU A 49 -7.63 -6.73 -5.94
C GLU A 49 -8.17 -7.20 -4.58
N LYS A 50 -7.31 -7.47 -3.60
CA LYS A 50 -7.75 -7.78 -2.23
C LYS A 50 -8.41 -6.58 -1.57
N ALA A 51 -7.80 -5.39 -1.69
CA ALA A 51 -8.35 -4.16 -1.13
C ALA A 51 -9.69 -3.79 -1.79
N ALA A 52 -9.80 -3.88 -3.11
CA ALA A 52 -11.04 -3.64 -3.85
C ALA A 52 -12.19 -4.55 -3.37
N ARG A 53 -11.90 -5.84 -3.11
CA ARG A 53 -12.90 -6.76 -2.55
C ARG A 53 -13.31 -6.37 -1.13
N GLY A 54 -12.34 -6.07 -0.27
CA GLY A 54 -12.61 -5.66 1.12
C GLY A 54 -13.47 -4.39 1.19
N ILE A 55 -13.20 -3.41 0.34
CA ILE A 55 -14.00 -2.18 0.23
C ILE A 55 -15.45 -2.52 -0.13
N ILE A 56 -15.67 -3.38 -1.14
CA ILE A 56 -17.02 -3.78 -1.55
C ILE A 56 -17.74 -4.55 -0.43
N GLU A 57 -17.06 -5.47 0.24
CA GLU A 57 -17.63 -6.25 1.35
C GLU A 57 -18.04 -5.34 2.53
N GLU A 58 -17.18 -4.39 2.90
CA GLU A 58 -17.50 -3.39 3.93
C GLU A 58 -18.65 -2.47 3.49
N GLY A 59 -18.67 -2.08 2.21
CA GLY A 59 -19.77 -1.32 1.61
C GLY A 59 -21.12 -2.05 1.71
N LYS A 60 -21.13 -3.38 1.49
CA LYS A 60 -22.34 -4.20 1.71
C LYS A 60 -22.75 -4.22 3.18
N HIS A 61 -21.78 -4.35 4.08
CA HIS A 61 -22.06 -4.39 5.52
C HIS A 61 -22.62 -3.07 6.04
N THR A 62 -22.13 -1.94 5.52
CA THR A 62 -22.51 -0.58 5.93
C THR A 62 -23.67 0.01 5.13
N GLY A 63 -24.22 -0.71 4.15
CA GLY A 63 -25.31 -0.24 3.29
C GLY A 63 -24.90 0.80 2.23
N LYS A 64 -23.59 0.99 2.01
CA LYS A 64 -22.99 1.93 1.04
C LYS A 64 -22.35 1.19 -0.14
N TYR A 65 -23.09 0.24 -0.71
CA TYR A 65 -22.56 -0.64 -1.76
C TYR A 65 -22.12 0.14 -3.00
N CYS A 66 -22.93 1.08 -3.47
CA CYS A 66 -22.66 1.84 -4.69
C CYS A 66 -21.37 2.66 -4.56
N GLU A 67 -21.21 3.39 -3.46
CA GLU A 67 -20.01 4.19 -3.21
C GLU A 67 -18.76 3.31 -3.04
N ALA A 68 -18.91 2.16 -2.40
CA ALA A 68 -17.83 1.19 -2.26
C ALA A 68 -17.42 0.55 -3.60
N GLU A 69 -18.39 0.26 -4.47
CA GLU A 69 -18.13 -0.27 -5.82
C GLU A 69 -17.42 0.77 -6.70
N GLU A 70 -17.86 2.03 -6.69
CA GLU A 70 -17.19 3.14 -7.37
C GLU A 70 -15.75 3.32 -6.87
N LEU A 71 -15.53 3.28 -5.56
CA LEU A 71 -14.21 3.38 -4.95
C LEU A 71 -13.30 2.20 -5.34
N ALA A 72 -13.83 0.97 -5.30
CA ALA A 72 -13.10 -0.23 -5.69
C ALA A 72 -12.72 -0.22 -7.19
N ASN A 73 -13.61 0.27 -8.06
CA ASN A 73 -13.34 0.42 -9.49
C ASN A 73 -12.27 1.50 -9.74
N THR A 74 -12.36 2.64 -9.07
CA THR A 74 -11.34 3.70 -9.13
C THR A 74 -9.96 3.15 -8.73
N LEU A 75 -9.90 2.34 -7.67
CA LEU A 75 -8.67 1.70 -7.21
C LEU A 75 -8.09 0.72 -8.26
N ARG A 76 -8.95 -0.06 -8.92
CA ARG A 76 -8.55 -0.96 -10.01
C ARG A 76 -8.07 -0.22 -11.25
N GLU A 77 -8.63 0.93 -11.56
CA GLU A 77 -8.18 1.75 -12.68
C GLU A 77 -6.82 2.41 -12.40
N GLN A 78 -6.60 2.89 -11.18
CA GLN A 78 -5.32 3.46 -10.78
C GLN A 78 -4.18 2.42 -10.78
N LYS A 79 -4.46 1.15 -10.48
CA LYS A 79 -3.52 0.03 -10.69
C LYS A 79 -2.95 0.01 -12.11
N ASN A 80 -3.79 0.26 -13.11
CA ASN A 80 -3.38 0.20 -14.51
C ASN A 80 -2.54 1.42 -14.89
N LYS A 81 -2.87 2.61 -14.35
CA LYS A 81 -2.12 3.86 -14.62
C LYS A 81 -0.72 3.86 -13.99
N GLY A 82 -0.59 3.39 -12.74
CA GLY A 82 0.71 3.34 -12.05
C GLY A 82 1.71 2.34 -12.65
N ALA A 83 1.26 1.40 -13.49
CA ALA A 83 2.12 0.49 -14.23
C ALA A 83 2.72 1.13 -15.50
N ASP A 84 2.00 2.07 -16.12
CA ASP A 84 2.45 2.76 -17.34
C ASP A 84 3.43 3.90 -17.03
N GLU A 85 3.31 4.58 -15.89
CA GLU A 85 4.23 5.67 -15.49
C GLU A 85 5.65 5.18 -15.14
N ARG A 86 5.86 3.89 -14.86
CA ARG A 86 7.20 3.31 -14.58
C ARG A 86 7.98 2.91 -15.83
N LYS A 87 7.49 3.22 -17.04
CA LYS A 87 8.14 2.91 -18.33
C LYS A 87 8.87 4.11 -18.98
N ILE A 88 9.06 5.22 -18.27
CA ILE A 88 9.81 6.40 -18.75
C ILE A 88 11.16 6.47 -18.06
#